data_AF-A0A5E3XGH2-F1
#
_entry.id   AF-A0A5E3XGH2-F1
#
_cell.length_a   1.000
_cell.length_b   1.000
_cell.length_c   1.000
_cell.angle_alpha   90.00
_cell.angle_beta   90.00
_cell.angle_gamma   90.00
#
_symmetry.space_group_name_H-M   'P 1'
#
loop_
_entity.id
_entity.type
_entity.pdbx_description
1 polymer ?
#
loop_
_entity_poly.entity_id
_entity_poly.type
_entity_poly.pdbx_seq_one_letter_code
_entity_poly.pdbx_strand_id
1 'polypeptide(L)'
;MSQNIRSAETFSNAEITRVAGGHKANLSNAKTSEESKQHSRAQLDEIESSGRLDTAGRSEGDKNFSNVLGGHKATISNPKVGEEAKEHAREVLREHDALDEQYA
;
A
#
# COMPACT_ATOMS: atom_id res chain seq x y z
N MET A 1 25.86 -16.08 -19.53
CA MET A 1 24.47 -15.61 -19.67
C MET A 1 24.30 -14.41 -18.75
N SER A 2 24.37 -13.20 -19.31
CA SER A 2 24.17 -11.97 -18.55
C SER A 2 22.68 -11.88 -18.22
N GLN A 3 22.33 -12.00 -16.94
CA GLN A 3 20.98 -11.71 -16.49
C GLN A 3 20.73 -10.23 -16.82
N ASN A 4 19.79 -9.93 -17.71
CA ASN A 4 19.32 -8.56 -17.94
C ASN A 4 18.54 -8.15 -16.69
N ILE A 5 19.26 -7.63 -15.71
CA ILE A 5 18.71 -7.07 -14.48
C ILE A 5 17.96 -5.81 -14.90
N ARG A 6 16.63 -5.81 -14.78
CA ARG A 6 15.85 -4.58 -14.88
C ARG A 6 16.23 -3.73 -13.67
N SER A 7 17.09 -2.73 -13.86
CA SER A 7 17.48 -1.77 -12.81
C SER A 7 16.26 -1.15 -12.15
N ALA A 8 16.42 -0.66 -10.91
CA ALA A 8 15.36 0.00 -10.14
C ALA A 8 14.64 1.11 -10.93
N GLU A 9 15.31 1.72 -11.92
CA GLU A 9 14.79 2.71 -12.86
C GLU A 9 13.61 2.24 -13.72
N THR A 10 13.43 0.93 -13.93
CA THR A 10 12.37 0.40 -14.80
C THR A 10 11.00 0.32 -14.09
N PHE A 11 10.97 0.31 -12.76
CA PHE A 11 9.74 0.12 -12.00
C PHE A 11 9.08 1.46 -11.69
N SER A 12 7.76 1.52 -11.79
CA SER A 12 7.00 2.67 -11.28
C SER A 12 7.11 2.74 -9.75
N ASN A 13 6.91 3.92 -9.16
CA ASN A 13 6.92 4.06 -7.69
C ASN A 13 5.88 3.13 -7.03
N ALA A 14 4.75 2.86 -7.70
CA ALA A 14 3.75 1.90 -7.26
C ALA A 14 4.27 0.46 -7.16
N GLU A 15 5.19 0.07 -8.03
CA GLU A 15 5.77 -1.27 -8.07
C GLU A 15 6.91 -1.43 -7.07
N ILE A 16 7.60 -0.34 -6.71
CA ILE A 16 8.72 -0.37 -5.78
C ILE A 16 8.34 -0.96 -4.43
N THR A 17 7.19 -0.57 -3.85
CA THR A 17 6.76 -1.15 -2.57
C THR A 17 6.50 -2.65 -2.69
N ARG A 18 5.90 -3.10 -3.81
CA ARG A 18 5.62 -4.52 -4.07
C ARG A 18 6.91 -5.33 -4.28
N VAL A 19 7.84 -4.79 -5.05
CA VAL A 19 9.15 -5.39 -5.31
C VAL A 19 9.95 -5.51 -4.02
N ALA A 20 10.02 -4.43 -3.23
CA ALA A 20 10.67 -4.45 -1.92
C ALA A 20 10.01 -5.45 -0.96
N GLY A 21 8.68 -5.52 -0.94
CA GLY A 21 7.94 -6.52 -0.18
C GLY A 21 8.27 -7.96 -0.59
N GLY A 22 8.36 -8.22 -1.90
CA GLY A 22 8.76 -9.52 -2.44
C GLY A 22 10.17 -9.94 -2.03
N HIS A 23 11.14 -9.03 -2.12
CA HIS A 23 12.51 -9.29 -1.67
C HIS A 23 12.58 -9.55 -0.16
N LYS A 24 11.84 -8.80 0.66
CA LYS A 24 11.73 -9.06 2.11
C LYS A 24 11.13 -10.43 2.40
N ALA A 25 10.07 -10.82 1.68
CA ALA A 25 9.47 -12.14 1.82
C ALA A 25 10.47 -13.25 1.46
N ASN A 26 11.24 -13.08 0.37
CA ASN A 26 12.29 -14.02 -0.01
C ASN A 26 13.34 -14.18 1.10
N LEU A 27 13.76 -13.10 1.75
CA LEU A 27 14.71 -13.14 2.88
C LEU A 27 14.19 -13.91 4.10
N SER A 28 12.88 -13.81 4.38
CA SER A 28 12.25 -14.54 5.48
C SER A 28 12.00 -16.03 5.17
N ASN A 29 11.99 -16.40 3.89
CA ASN A 29 11.65 -17.76 3.48
C ASN A 29 12.85 -18.69 3.66
N ALA A 30 12.77 -19.59 4.65
CA ALA A 30 13.79 -20.59 4.95
C ALA A 30 14.09 -21.57 3.78
N LYS A 31 13.16 -21.72 2.83
CA LYS A 31 13.32 -22.61 1.65
C LYS A 31 14.11 -21.96 0.50
N THR A 32 14.57 -20.73 0.65
CA THR A 32 15.30 -19.99 -0.40
C THR A 32 16.81 -20.16 -0.24
N SER A 33 17.54 -20.14 -1.37
CA SER A 33 19.00 -20.26 -1.35
C SER A 33 19.68 -19.01 -0.82
N GLU A 34 20.88 -19.17 -0.25
CA GLU A 34 21.67 -18.04 0.25
C GLU A 34 22.04 -17.05 -0.86
N GLU A 35 22.31 -17.53 -2.08
CA GLU A 35 22.56 -16.67 -3.25
C GLU A 35 21.33 -15.78 -3.57
N SER A 36 20.12 -16.36 -3.53
CA SER A 36 18.87 -15.62 -3.76
C SER A 36 18.63 -14.56 -2.68
N LYS A 37 18.99 -14.87 -1.43
CA LYS A 37 18.90 -13.93 -0.30
C LYS A 37 19.93 -12.80 -0.45
N GLN A 38 21.17 -13.10 -0.80
CA GLN A 38 22.19 -12.07 -1.05
C GLN A 38 21.75 -11.10 -2.14
N HIS A 39 21.23 -11.61 -3.26
CA HIS A 39 20.67 -10.79 -4.33
C HIS A 39 19.50 -9.92 -3.83
N SER A 40 18.59 -10.50 -3.04
CA SER A 40 17.45 -9.75 -2.49
C SER A 40 17.87 -8.64 -1.52
N ARG A 41 18.97 -8.83 -0.77
CA ARG A 41 19.55 -7.76 0.06
C ARG A 41 20.11 -6.63 -0.81
N ALA A 42 20.91 -6.96 -1.84
CA ALA A 42 21.47 -5.95 -2.73
C ALA A 42 20.40 -5.09 -3.42
N GLN A 43 19.32 -5.71 -3.91
CA GLN A 43 18.19 -4.98 -4.51
C GLN A 43 17.46 -4.09 -3.50
N LEU A 44 17.32 -4.52 -2.25
CA LEU A 44 16.69 -3.70 -1.20
C LEU A 44 17.55 -2.50 -0.85
N ASP A 45 18.86 -2.68 -0.72
CA ASP A 45 19.81 -1.60 -0.44
C ASP A 45 19.82 -0.56 -1.57
N GLU A 46 19.74 -0.99 -2.84
CA GLU A 46 19.61 -0.08 -4.00
C GLU A 46 18.31 0.73 -3.94
N ILE A 47 17.18 0.06 -3.68
CA ILE A 47 15.86 0.70 -3.58
C ILE A 47 15.83 1.71 -2.42
N GLU A 48 16.43 1.37 -1.28
CA GLU A 48 16.50 2.25 -0.10
C GLU A 48 17.42 3.45 -0.36
N SER A 49 18.61 3.21 -0.89
CA SER A 49 19.58 4.26 -1.26
C SER A 49 19.01 5.25 -2.29
N SER A 50 18.15 4.76 -3.20
CA SER A 50 17.49 5.62 -4.19
C SER A 50 16.44 6.58 -3.59
N GLY A 51 16.05 6.42 -2.32
CA GLY A 51 15.01 7.23 -1.65
C GLY A 51 13.60 7.02 -2.23
N ARG A 52 13.44 6.10 -3.19
CA ARG A 52 12.17 5.89 -3.89
C ARG A 52 11.14 5.16 -3.01
N LEU A 53 11.60 4.38 -2.03
CA LEU A 53 10.72 3.69 -1.09
C LEU A 53 9.86 4.67 -0.28
N ASP A 54 10.42 5.81 0.15
CA ASP A 54 9.68 6.88 0.83
C ASP A 54 8.61 7.52 -0.06
N THR A 55 8.96 7.77 -1.33
CA THR A 55 8.01 8.36 -2.30
C THR A 55 6.90 7.39 -2.70
N ALA A 56 7.24 6.10 -2.79
CA ALA A 56 6.32 5.02 -3.13
C ALA A 56 5.32 4.75 -2.01
N GLY A 57 5.78 4.70 -0.76
CA GLY A 57 4.93 4.50 0.42
C GLY A 57 3.88 5.59 0.59
N ARG A 58 4.22 6.85 0.24
CA ARG A 58 3.29 7.98 0.33
C ARG A 58 2.16 7.93 -0.73
N SER A 59 2.41 7.32 -1.89
CA SER A 59 1.42 7.16 -2.97
C SER A 59 0.45 5.98 -2.73
N GLU A 60 0.79 5.04 -1.85
CA GLU A 60 -0.04 3.85 -1.61
C GLU A 60 -1.22 4.11 -0.66
N GLY A 61 -1.11 5.10 0.23
CA GLY A 61 -2.23 5.58 1.06
C GLY A 61 -3.40 6.11 0.24
N ASP A 62 -3.12 6.69 -0.93
CA ASP A 62 -4.12 7.33 -1.79
C ASP A 62 -4.95 6.30 -2.60
N LYS A 63 -4.36 5.16 -2.97
CA LYS A 63 -5.03 4.14 -3.80
C LYS A 63 -6.20 3.46 -3.12
N ASN A 64 -6.24 3.46 -1.79
CA ASN A 64 -7.33 2.88 -1.02
C ASN A 64 -8.31 3.92 -0.48
N PHE A 65 -8.03 5.21 -0.67
CA PHE A 65 -8.84 6.27 -0.08
C PHE A 65 -10.30 6.19 -0.53
N SER A 66 -10.55 6.02 -1.83
CA SER A 66 -11.91 5.83 -2.36
C SER A 66 -12.61 4.59 -1.79
N ASN A 67 -11.88 3.50 -1.55
CA ASN A 67 -12.44 2.28 -0.95
C ASN A 67 -12.78 2.48 0.53
N VAL A 68 -11.93 3.22 1.26
CA VAL A 68 -12.15 3.58 2.66
C VAL A 68 -13.40 4.45 2.79
N LEU A 69 -13.51 5.51 1.98
CA LEU A 69 -14.71 6.36 1.96
C LEU A 69 -15.96 5.55 1.56
N GLY A 70 -15.87 4.69 0.56
CA GLY A 70 -16.96 3.79 0.18
C GLY A 70 -17.39 2.86 1.32
N GLY A 71 -16.44 2.35 2.10
CA GLY A 71 -16.69 1.56 3.30
C GLY A 71 -17.45 2.35 4.38
N HIS A 72 -17.05 3.59 4.64
CA HIS A 72 -17.76 4.47 5.57
C HIS A 72 -19.20 4.79 5.10
N LYS A 73 -19.42 5.01 3.81
CA LYS A 73 -20.78 5.17 3.24
C LYS A 73 -21.63 3.91 3.45
N ALA A 74 -21.05 2.74 3.25
CA ALA A 74 -21.73 1.46 3.50
C ALA A 74 -22.06 1.26 4.99
N THR A 75 -21.17 1.65 5.89
CA THR A 75 -21.38 1.63 7.35
C THR A 75 -22.61 2.46 7.76
N ILE A 76 -22.79 3.66 7.18
CA ILE A 76 -23.95 4.51 7.47
C ILE A 76 -25.26 3.88 6.97
N SER A 77 -25.24 3.27 5.78
CA SER A 77 -26.44 2.68 5.16
C SER A 77 -26.85 1.34 5.78
N ASN A 78 -25.96 0.69 6.53
CA ASN A 78 -26.21 -0.65 7.05
C ASN A 78 -27.07 -0.60 8.32
N PRO A 79 -28.30 -1.18 8.32
CA PRO A 79 -29.17 -1.17 9.49
C PRO A 79 -28.64 -2.03 10.66
N LYS A 80 -27.65 -2.90 10.42
CA LYS A 80 -27.03 -3.74 11.45
C LYS A 80 -25.89 -3.05 12.20
N VAL A 81 -25.48 -1.86 11.77
CA VAL A 81 -24.41 -1.08 12.40
C VAL A 81 -25.02 -0.19 13.47
N GLY A 82 -24.36 -0.11 14.63
CA GLY A 82 -24.79 0.76 15.73
C GLY A 82 -24.61 2.26 15.40
N GLU A 83 -25.39 3.12 16.05
CA GLU A 83 -25.40 4.55 15.77
C GLU A 83 -24.03 5.23 15.98
N GLU A 84 -23.28 4.84 17.01
CA GLU A 84 -21.93 5.35 17.28
C GLU A 84 -20.97 5.10 16.10
N ALA A 85 -21.02 3.92 15.50
CA ALA A 85 -20.18 3.58 14.35
C ALA A 85 -20.61 4.34 13.07
N LYS A 86 -21.91 4.67 12.94
CA LYS A 86 -22.40 5.51 11.84
C LYS A 86 -21.99 6.97 12.02
N GLU A 87 -22.03 7.49 13.24
CA GLU A 87 -21.60 8.85 13.55
C GLU A 87 -20.11 9.05 13.23
N HIS A 88 -19.25 8.12 13.68
CA HIS A 88 -17.83 8.13 13.32
C HIS A 88 -17.63 8.04 11.79
N ALA A 89 -18.39 7.19 11.10
CA ALA A 89 -18.32 7.12 9.65
C ALA A 89 -18.74 8.44 8.95
N ARG A 90 -19.72 9.18 9.49
CA ARG A 90 -20.11 10.51 8.99
C ARG A 90 -19.02 11.55 9.23
N GLU A 91 -18.37 11.52 10.38
CA GLU A 91 -17.27 12.43 10.72
C GLU A 91 -16.11 12.26 9.74
N VAL A 92 -15.65 11.02 9.51
CA VAL A 92 -14.58 10.71 8.55
C VAL A 92 -14.96 11.15 7.13
N LEU A 93 -16.20 10.89 6.69
CA LEU A 93 -16.67 11.35 5.37
C LEU A 93 -16.73 12.88 5.27
N ARG A 94 -17.07 13.59 6.36
CA ARG A 94 -17.14 15.06 6.40
C ARG A 94 -15.74 15.68 6.36
N GLU A 95 -14.80 15.13 7.12
CA GLU A 95 -13.38 15.57 7.12
C GLU A 95 -12.77 15.47 5.72
N HIS A 96 -13.21 14.49 4.94
CA HIS A 96 -12.74 14.22 3.59
C HIS A 96 -13.64 14.78 2.47
N ASP A 97 -14.59 15.66 2.79
CA ASP A 97 -15.55 16.28 1.84
C ASP A 97 -16.25 15.27 0.92
N ALA A 98 -16.52 14.07 1.47
CA ALA A 98 -17.10 12.92 0.79
C ALA A 98 -18.47 12.50 1.35
N LEU A 99 -19.01 13.30 2.28
CA LEU A 99 -20.33 13.08 2.87
C LEU A 99 -21.43 13.55 1.91
N ASP A 100 -22.18 12.61 1.35
CA ASP A 100 -23.31 12.93 0.49
C ASP A 100 -24.49 13.47 1.32
N GLU A 101 -25.27 14.42 0.79
CA GLU A 101 -26.44 15.01 1.48
C GLU A 101 -27.47 13.97 1.95
N GLN A 102 -27.56 12.82 1.28
CA GLN A 102 -28.44 11.71 1.68
C GLN A 102 -28.05 11.05 3.01
N TYR A 103 -26.83 11.30 3.50
CA TYR A 103 -26.27 10.77 4.75
C TYR A 103 -25.92 11.84 5.78
N ALA A 104 -26.12 13.12 5.43
CA ALA A 104 -25.83 14.28 6.26
C ALA A 104 -26.79 14.43 7.44
#